data_AF-A0A498NNX6-F1
#
_entry.id   AF-A0A498NNX6-F1
#
_cell.length_a   1.000
_cell.length_b   1.000
_cell.length_c   1.000
_cell.angle_alpha   90.00
_cell.angle_beta   90.00
_cell.angle_gamma   90.00
#
_symmetry.space_group_name_H-M   'P 1'
#
loop_
_entity.id
_entity.type
_entity.pdbx_description
1 polymer ?
#
loop_
_entity_poly.entity_id
_entity_poly.type
_entity_poly.pdbx_seq_one_letter_code
_entity_poly.pdbx_strand_id
1 'polypeptide(L)'
;METRRILMRSLAVAVVLTAVIWTTSGKEPNKVNSCCTKVSTAEVTDLIISFRMQKESFQCVKAVIFETERGEFCSDWRQPWVKRKILQFLNDKKYDET
;
A
#
# COMPACT_ATOMS: atom_id res chain seq x y z
N MET A 1 -52.55 41.21 5.14
CA MET A 1 -52.20 40.18 4.13
C MET A 1 -50.69 40.17 3.82
N GLU A 2 -49.81 40.28 4.82
CA GLU A 2 -48.37 40.46 4.59
C GLU A 2 -47.50 39.55 5.48
N THR A 3 -48.07 38.49 6.06
CA THR A 3 -47.33 37.56 6.94
C THR A 3 -47.17 36.19 6.29
N ARG A 4 -48.05 35.83 5.35
CA ARG A 4 -47.96 34.58 4.56
C ARG A 4 -46.91 34.63 3.43
N ARG A 5 -46.51 35.82 2.99
CA ARG A 5 -45.48 35.98 1.92
C ARG A 5 -44.06 35.77 2.44
N ILE A 6 -43.83 35.97 3.73
CA ILE A 6 -42.51 35.80 4.35
C ILE A 6 -42.19 34.29 4.49
N LEU A 7 -43.14 33.49 4.97
CA LEU A 7 -43.01 32.04 5.08
C LEU A 7 -42.83 31.32 3.74
N MET A 8 -43.43 31.82 2.65
CA MET A 8 -43.23 31.22 1.31
C MET A 8 -41.92 31.63 0.62
N ARG A 9 -41.29 32.75 1.04
CA ARG A 9 -39.96 33.14 0.53
C ARG A 9 -38.82 32.43 1.26
N SER A 10 -39.03 32.01 2.50
CA SER A 10 -38.05 31.25 3.29
C SER A 10 -37.97 29.76 2.92
N LEU A 11 -38.89 29.22 2.13
CA LEU A 11 -38.82 27.84 1.60
C LEU A 11 -38.11 27.73 0.24
N ALA A 12 -37.90 28.84 -0.48
CA ALA A 12 -37.21 28.83 -1.77
C ALA A 12 -35.67 28.88 -1.65
N VAL A 13 -35.14 29.14 -0.45
CA VAL A 13 -33.68 29.18 -0.17
C VAL A 13 -33.20 27.89 0.51
N ALA A 14 -34.01 26.83 0.49
CA ALA A 14 -33.69 25.54 1.10
C ALA A 14 -33.15 24.48 0.11
N VAL A 15 -32.84 24.84 -1.15
CA VAL A 15 -32.58 23.85 -2.23
C VAL A 15 -31.17 23.95 -2.87
N VAL A 16 -30.29 24.87 -2.44
CA VAL A 16 -28.97 25.06 -3.10
C VAL A 16 -27.80 24.93 -2.13
N LEU A 17 -27.81 23.88 -1.29
CA LEU A 17 -26.64 23.46 -0.51
C LEU A 17 -26.44 21.94 -0.54
N THR A 18 -26.66 21.29 -1.69
CA THR A 18 -26.03 19.99 -1.96
C THR A 18 -24.60 20.27 -2.45
N ALA A 19 -23.76 20.72 -1.51
CA ALA A 19 -22.32 20.81 -1.73
C ALA A 19 -21.82 19.38 -1.93
N VAL A 20 -21.62 19.04 -3.21
CA VAL A 20 -20.75 18.01 -3.77
C VAL A 20 -19.96 17.28 -2.69
N ILE A 21 -20.42 16.08 -2.33
CA ILE A 21 -19.63 15.12 -1.55
C ILE A 21 -18.48 14.68 -2.45
N TRP A 22 -17.39 15.45 -2.44
CA TRP A 22 -16.07 14.96 -2.80
C TRP A 22 -15.22 14.97 -1.54
N THR A 23 -15.51 14.03 -0.63
CA THR A 23 -14.41 13.40 0.07
C THR A 23 -13.87 12.35 -0.90
N THR A 24 -13.06 12.78 -1.86
CA THR A 24 -11.89 11.98 -2.16
C THR A 24 -11.20 11.85 -0.81
N SER A 25 -11.27 10.68 -0.18
CA SER A 25 -10.21 10.33 0.76
C SER A 25 -8.97 10.37 -0.10
N GLY A 26 -8.36 11.55 -0.15
CA GLY A 26 -6.97 11.70 -0.46
C GLY A 26 -6.31 10.73 0.49
N LYS A 27 -6.03 9.53 -0.04
CA LYS A 27 -4.68 9.02 0.05
C LYS A 27 -3.83 10.25 -0.21
N GLU A 28 -3.41 10.90 0.87
CA GLU A 28 -2.16 11.63 0.81
C GLU A 28 -1.27 10.68 0.01
N PRO A 29 -0.62 11.13 -1.07
CA PRO A 29 0.58 10.45 -1.50
C PRO A 29 1.56 10.68 -0.35
N ASN A 30 1.31 9.97 0.77
CA ASN A 30 2.21 9.75 1.85
C ASN A 30 3.44 9.34 1.11
N LYS A 31 4.41 10.25 1.04
CA LYS A 31 5.58 10.11 0.19
C LYS A 31 6.19 8.81 0.63
N VAL A 32 5.84 7.73 -0.07
CA VAL A 32 6.02 6.39 0.46
C VAL A 32 7.51 6.31 0.53
N ASN A 33 8.05 6.29 1.74
CA ASN A 33 9.42 5.92 1.94
C ASN A 33 9.48 4.55 1.28
N SER A 34 10.00 4.46 0.06
CA SER A 34 9.84 3.31 -0.85
C SER A 34 10.67 2.11 -0.39
N CYS A 35 11.08 2.13 0.87
CA CYS A 35 12.01 1.23 1.48
C CYS A 35 11.45 0.69 2.79
N CYS A 36 11.84 -0.52 3.13
CA CYS A 36 11.54 -1.12 4.41
C CYS A 36 12.20 -0.33 5.54
N THR A 37 11.42 0.12 6.52
CA THR A 37 11.92 0.70 7.79
C THR A 37 11.93 -0.32 8.92
N LYS A 38 11.23 -1.44 8.73
CA LYS A 38 11.21 -2.61 9.61
C LYS A 38 11.22 -3.89 8.77
N VAL A 39 11.65 -4.98 9.38
CA VAL A 39 11.66 -6.31 8.77
C VAL A 39 10.87 -7.30 9.62
N SER A 40 10.25 -8.27 8.95
CA SER A 40 9.55 -9.39 9.58
C SER A 40 10.46 -10.62 9.67
N THR A 41 10.34 -11.35 10.77
CA THR A 41 10.96 -12.69 10.93
C THR A 41 10.04 -13.82 10.46
N ALA A 42 8.74 -13.51 10.26
CA ALA A 42 7.73 -14.47 9.85
C ALA A 42 7.95 -14.92 8.40
N GLU A 43 7.78 -16.22 8.16
CA GLU A 43 7.98 -16.81 6.85
C GLU A 43 6.90 -16.39 5.87
N VAL A 44 7.31 -15.96 4.67
CA VAL A 44 6.41 -15.67 3.56
C VAL A 44 6.00 -16.99 2.92
N THR A 45 4.72 -17.34 3.06
CA THR A 45 4.14 -18.57 2.51
C THR A 45 3.61 -18.39 1.10
N ASP A 46 3.43 -17.15 0.65
CA ASP A 46 2.92 -16.84 -0.69
C ASP A 46 3.91 -17.25 -1.78
N LEU A 47 3.35 -17.36 -2.99
CA LEU A 47 4.15 -17.48 -4.20
C LEU A 47 4.98 -16.20 -4.41
N ILE A 48 6.29 -16.37 -4.53
CA ILE A 48 7.24 -15.30 -4.79
C ILE A 48 7.31 -15.09 -6.30
N ILE A 49 6.91 -13.90 -6.76
CA ILE A 49 6.96 -13.48 -8.17
C ILE A 49 8.34 -12.90 -8.50
N SER A 50 8.90 -12.14 -7.57
CA SER A 50 10.22 -11.53 -7.68
C SER A 50 10.79 -11.26 -6.29
N PHE A 51 12.08 -10.92 -6.22
CA PHE A 51 12.67 -10.40 -4.99
C PHE A 51 13.73 -9.34 -5.31
N ARG A 52 13.96 -8.44 -4.35
CA ARG A 52 15.08 -7.49 -4.41
C ARG A 52 15.75 -7.32 -3.05
N MET A 53 17.04 -7.05 -3.09
CA MET A 53 17.83 -6.74 -1.90
C MET A 53 17.79 -5.24 -1.64
N GLN A 54 17.39 -4.85 -0.44
CA GLN A 54 17.46 -3.47 0.03
C GLN A 54 18.69 -3.29 0.92
N LYS A 55 19.52 -2.29 0.60
CA LYS A 55 20.61 -1.84 1.45
C LYS A 55 20.08 -0.91 2.55
N GLU A 56 20.74 -0.89 3.69
CA GLU A 56 20.47 0.12 4.72
C GLU A 56 20.82 1.53 4.23
N SER A 57 19.98 2.51 4.56
CA SER A 57 20.19 3.92 4.20
C SER A 57 19.25 4.83 4.98
N PHE A 58 19.78 5.79 5.74
CA PHE A 58 19.00 6.73 6.55
C PHE A 58 18.00 6.01 7.48
N GLN A 59 16.72 5.98 7.13
CA GLN A 59 15.64 5.29 7.86
C GLN A 59 15.32 3.88 7.31
N CYS A 60 15.88 3.52 6.16
CA CYS A 60 15.72 2.23 5.51
C CYS A 60 16.63 1.21 6.18
N VAL A 61 16.08 0.07 6.56
CA VAL A 61 16.84 -1.05 7.12
C VAL A 61 17.27 -2.01 6.02
N LYS A 62 18.32 -2.78 6.26
CA LYS A 62 18.72 -3.86 5.36
C LYS A 62 17.64 -4.95 5.33
N ALA A 63 17.13 -5.28 4.15
CA ALA A 63 16.00 -6.20 4.00
C ALA A 63 16.08 -6.99 2.70
N VAL A 64 15.42 -8.15 2.66
CA VAL A 64 14.99 -8.79 1.42
C VAL A 64 13.53 -8.46 1.21
N ILE A 65 13.19 -7.88 0.06
CA ILE A 65 11.82 -7.58 -0.30
C ILE A 65 11.34 -8.68 -1.25
N PHE A 66 10.38 -9.48 -0.80
CA PHE A 66 9.68 -10.43 -1.67
C PHE A 66 8.45 -9.77 -2.26
N GLU A 67 8.30 -9.86 -3.57
CA GLU A 67 7.09 -9.48 -4.28
C GLU A 67 6.20 -10.71 -4.47
N THR A 68 4.93 -10.55 -4.14
CA THR A 68 3.91 -11.60 -4.21
C THR A 68 2.63 -10.98 -4.78
N GLU A 69 1.64 -11.80 -5.11
CA GLU A 69 0.32 -11.31 -5.53
C GLU A 69 -0.38 -10.44 -4.46
N ARG A 70 -0.04 -10.65 -3.17
CA ARG A 70 -0.57 -9.88 -2.04
C ARG A 70 0.19 -8.58 -1.78
N GLY A 71 1.28 -8.34 -2.51
CA GLY A 71 2.15 -7.19 -2.35
C GLY A 71 3.56 -7.54 -1.85
N GLU A 72 4.25 -6.52 -1.35
CA GLU A 72 5.65 -6.59 -0.97
C GLU A 72 5.84 -6.92 0.52
N PHE A 73 6.74 -7.86 0.80
CA PHE A 73 7.08 -8.30 2.16
C PHE A 73 8.53 -7.98 2.50
N CYS A 74 8.71 -7.06 3.45
CA CYS A 74 10.00 -6.73 4.06
C CYS A 74 10.48 -7.85 5.00
N SER A 75 11.40 -8.69 4.55
CA SER A 75 11.88 -9.86 5.28
C SER A 75 13.28 -9.64 5.85
N ASP A 76 13.52 -10.13 7.06
CA ASP A 76 14.83 -10.06 7.68
C ASP A 76 15.79 -11.04 6.98
N TRP A 77 16.78 -10.47 6.30
CA TRP A 77 17.79 -11.21 5.52
C TRP A 77 18.59 -12.23 6.32
N ARG A 78 18.57 -12.14 7.66
CA ARG A 78 19.25 -13.07 8.56
C ARG A 78 18.48 -14.37 8.78
N GLN A 79 17.20 -14.40 8.42
CA GLN A 79 16.37 -15.58 8.62
C GLN A 79 16.78 -16.71 7.65
N PRO A 80 17.03 -17.94 8.14
CA PRO A 80 17.46 -19.05 7.28
C PRO A 80 16.50 -19.35 6.13
N TRP A 81 15.19 -19.18 6.37
CA TRP A 81 14.17 -19.43 5.36
C TRP A 81 14.24 -18.45 4.18
N VAL A 82 14.67 -17.20 4.40
CA VAL A 82 14.80 -16.18 3.34
C VAL A 82 15.80 -16.64 2.29
N LYS A 83 16.97 -17.14 2.72
CA LYS A 83 17.98 -17.68 1.80
C LYS A 83 17.45 -18.89 1.03
N ARG A 84 16.72 -19.80 1.70
CA ARG A 84 16.12 -20.97 1.04
C ARG A 84 15.13 -20.57 -0.05
N LYS A 85 14.24 -19.60 0.24
CA LYS A 85 13.25 -19.09 -0.72
C LYS A 85 13.90 -18.41 -1.92
N ILE A 86 14.94 -17.61 -1.72
CA ILE A 86 15.71 -17.01 -2.84
C ILE A 86 16.31 -18.10 -3.74
N LEU A 87 16.96 -19.10 -3.14
CA LEU A 87 17.58 -20.19 -3.90
C LEU A 87 16.54 -21.01 -4.67
N GLN A 88 15.40 -21.30 -4.05
CA GLN A 88 14.29 -21.98 -4.71
C GLN A 88 13.81 -21.18 -5.93
N PHE A 89 13.52 -19.88 -5.75
CA PHE A 89 13.08 -19.02 -6.84
C PHE A 89 14.07 -18.99 -8.01
N LEU A 90 15.37 -18.87 -7.74
CA LEU A 90 16.41 -18.86 -8.77
C LEU A 90 16.53 -20.20 -9.51
N ASN A 91 16.38 -21.33 -8.79
CA ASN A 91 16.39 -22.65 -9.41
C ASN A 91 15.16 -22.88 -10.30
N ASP A 92 13.98 -22.47 -9.84
CA ASP A 92 12.73 -22.61 -10.58
C ASP A 92 12.77 -21.76 -11.86
N LYS A 93 13.31 -20.52 -11.79
CA LYS A 93 13.51 -19.66 -12.97
C LYS A 93 14.47 -20.26 -13.98
N LYS A 94 15.57 -20.87 -13.51
CA LYS A 94 16.54 -21.54 -14.40
C LYS A 94 15.89 -22.69 -15.18
N TYR A 95 14.96 -23.43 -14.57
CA TYR A 95 14.27 -24.54 -15.23
C TYR A 95 13.29 -24.06 -16.30
N ASP A 96 12.58 -22.97 -16.06
CA ASP A 96 11.64 -22.35 -17.02
C ASP A 96 12.34 -21.81 -18.28
N GLU A 97 13.61 -21.42 -18.16
CA GLU A 97 14.43 -20.88 -19.26
C GLU A 97 15.12 -21.97 -20.12
N THR A 98 15.10 -23.23 -19.70
CA THR A 98 15.72 -24.39 -20.40
C THR A 98 14.71 -25.29 -21.08
#